data_AF-A0A3P7BPS5-F1
#
_entry.id   AF-A0A3P7BPS5-F1
#
_cell.length_a   1.000
_cell.length_b   1.000
_cell.length_c   1.000
_cell.angle_alpha   90.00
_cell.angle_beta   90.00
_cell.angle_gamma   90.00
#
_symmetry.space_group_name_H-M   'P 1'
#
loop_
_entity.id
_entity.type
_entity.pdbx_description
1 polymer ?
#
loop_
_entity_poly.entity_id
_entity_poly.type
_entity_poly.pdbx_seq_one_letter_code
_entity_poly.pdbx_strand_id
1 'polypeptide(L)'
;MPYFIENHVIRALSIFFRQAVLYAVYALATLFAPWVCLRIGAKWSLFSGSLLFTAYQLGFFYLNSYYFYLTQALMGIGFALYYAGQGLYMSEHSSRSTLTRNSTLVSAIGQSSMLFGGIALAIISYVRQMSTTDSEKTADLTDDGYRNFSNGEIHVIYGVLLGFTVLSNIIFALTPTKATSDAKMDAVEKTTLRTQLGHLFNAAREPRIFLLSFFFIFYGLHVSFWLGAYPTSFAFSKILSANVYLPAYYSAMTGVGNIIVGVYISFFDKRYPNFGLIPTMITQLVLGTITFGITIASTSNLSTIQTNDDRSMWIEPS
;
A
#
# COMPACT_ATOMS: atom_id res chain seq x y z
N MET A 1 -11.71 -17.71 22.01
CA MET A 1 -11.31 -17.99 23.41
C MET A 1 -9.78 -17.99 23.49
N PRO A 2 -9.15 -17.58 24.60
CA PRO A 2 -8.83 -16.17 24.85
C PRO A 2 -7.39 -16.01 25.39
N TYR A 3 -6.42 -15.57 24.60
CA TYR A 3 -5.07 -15.26 25.12
C TYR A 3 -4.35 -14.17 24.30
N PHE A 4 -5.07 -13.12 23.88
CA PHE A 4 -4.44 -11.92 23.29
C PHE A 4 -5.14 -10.62 23.71
N ILE A 5 -5.80 -10.64 24.86
CA ILE A 5 -6.49 -9.49 25.45
C ILE A 5 -5.87 -9.28 26.81
N GLU A 6 -4.79 -8.51 26.89
CA GLU A 6 -4.42 -7.84 28.15
C GLU A 6 -3.34 -6.74 27.99
N ASN A 7 -2.61 -6.66 26.86
CA ASN A 7 -1.62 -5.60 26.67
C ASN A 7 -1.73 -4.93 25.29
N HIS A 8 -1.94 -3.62 25.25
CA HIS A 8 -1.98 -2.82 24.02
C HIS A 8 -0.67 -2.96 23.19
N VAL A 9 0.47 -3.15 23.85
CA VAL A 9 1.78 -3.43 23.23
C VAL A 9 1.75 -4.71 22.37
N ILE A 10 1.05 -5.75 22.82
CA ILE A 10 0.94 -7.02 22.09
C ILE A 10 0.10 -6.84 20.82
N ARG A 11 -0.95 -5.99 20.87
CA ARG A 11 -1.77 -5.66 19.69
C ARG A 11 -0.94 -4.91 18.64
N ALA A 12 -0.17 -3.89 19.04
CA ALA A 12 0.69 -3.16 18.13
C ALA A 12 1.79 -4.04 17.53
N LEU A 13 2.46 -4.86 18.35
CA LEU A 13 3.48 -5.81 17.89
C LEU A 13 2.91 -6.78 16.84
N SER A 14 1.66 -7.22 17.02
CA SER A 14 1.00 -8.09 16.04
C SER A 14 0.79 -7.41 14.68
N ILE A 15 0.54 -6.09 14.64
CA ILE A 15 0.40 -5.32 13.39
C ILE A 15 1.73 -5.28 12.66
N PHE A 16 2.81 -4.90 13.35
CA PHE A 16 4.15 -4.81 12.75
C PHE A 16 4.66 -6.17 12.30
N PHE A 17 4.45 -7.22 13.10
CA PHE A 17 4.87 -8.57 12.74
C PHE A 17 4.18 -9.06 11.47
N ARG A 18 2.87 -8.80 11.31
CA ARG A 18 2.14 -9.13 10.08
C ARG A 18 2.65 -8.37 8.87
N GLN A 19 2.90 -7.08 9.02
CA GLN A 19 3.45 -6.25 7.95
C GLN A 19 4.86 -6.72 7.55
N ALA A 20 5.67 -7.12 8.51
CA ALA A 20 7.00 -7.69 8.27
C ALA A 20 6.93 -9.02 7.51
N VAL A 21 6.00 -9.92 7.86
CA VAL A 21 5.76 -11.17 7.11
C VAL A 21 5.41 -10.88 5.65
N LEU A 22 4.48 -9.95 5.41
CA LEU A 22 4.10 -9.54 4.05
C LEU A 22 5.32 -9.04 3.26
N TYR A 23 6.11 -8.12 3.82
CA TYR A 23 7.27 -7.56 3.14
C TYR A 23 8.39 -8.58 2.92
N ALA A 24 8.65 -9.46 3.89
CA ALA A 24 9.65 -10.51 3.75
C ALA A 24 9.27 -11.50 2.64
N VAL A 25 8.00 -11.94 2.62
CA VAL A 25 7.50 -12.85 1.59
C VAL A 25 7.44 -12.15 0.23
N TYR A 26 7.04 -10.89 0.18
CA TYR A 26 7.08 -10.08 -1.04
C TYR A 26 8.51 -9.99 -1.60
N ALA A 27 9.49 -9.64 -0.77
CA ALA A 27 10.89 -9.57 -1.18
C ALA A 27 11.39 -10.91 -1.74
N LEU A 28 11.13 -12.03 -1.05
CA LEU A 28 11.51 -13.36 -1.53
C LEU A 28 10.79 -13.73 -2.83
N ALA A 29 9.48 -13.47 -2.91
CA ALA A 29 8.68 -13.78 -4.08
C ALA A 29 9.11 -12.96 -5.32
N THR A 30 9.57 -11.72 -5.15
CA THR A 30 10.06 -10.90 -6.27
C THR A 30 11.31 -11.47 -6.95
N LEU A 31 12.12 -12.29 -6.26
CA LEU A 31 13.25 -13.00 -6.88
C LEU A 31 12.79 -14.02 -7.94
N PHE A 32 11.60 -14.59 -7.75
CA PHE A 32 11.03 -15.62 -8.62
C PHE A 32 9.92 -15.09 -9.53
N ALA A 33 9.33 -13.94 -9.21
CA ALA A 33 8.18 -13.39 -9.92
C ALA A 33 8.43 -13.18 -11.42
N PRO A 34 9.58 -12.62 -11.88
CA PRO A 34 9.85 -12.51 -13.32
C PRO A 34 9.81 -13.85 -14.05
N TRP A 35 10.37 -14.90 -13.43
CA TRP A 35 10.39 -16.25 -13.98
C TRP A 35 8.99 -16.84 -14.12
N VAL A 36 8.18 -16.71 -13.07
CA VAL A 36 6.78 -17.15 -13.09
C VAL A 36 6.00 -16.38 -14.16
N CYS A 37 6.14 -15.05 -14.18
CA CYS A 37 5.38 -14.16 -15.07
C CYS A 37 5.65 -14.45 -16.55
N LEU A 38 6.91 -14.72 -16.92
CA LEU A 38 7.28 -15.06 -18.30
C LEU A 38 6.74 -16.43 -18.76
N ARG A 39 6.43 -17.34 -17.83
CA ARG A 39 5.86 -18.65 -18.14
C ARG A 39 4.34 -18.63 -18.24
N ILE A 40 3.67 -18.06 -17.24
CA ILE A 40 2.20 -18.02 -17.19
C ILE A 40 1.63 -16.87 -18.03
N GLY A 41 2.45 -15.86 -18.36
CA GLY A 41 2.06 -14.68 -19.11
C GLY A 41 1.56 -13.54 -18.22
N ALA A 42 1.61 -12.32 -18.74
CA ALA A 42 1.28 -11.11 -18.00
C ALA A 42 -0.16 -11.11 -17.44
N LYS A 43 -1.14 -11.49 -18.26
CA LYS A 43 -2.56 -11.59 -17.86
C LYS A 43 -2.77 -12.52 -16.67
N TRP A 44 -2.25 -13.76 -16.75
CA TRP A 44 -2.46 -14.76 -15.72
C TRP A 44 -1.67 -14.44 -14.44
N SER A 45 -0.57 -13.70 -14.55
CA SER A 45 0.15 -13.14 -13.40
C SER A 45 -0.66 -12.09 -12.66
N LEU A 46 -1.28 -11.16 -13.40
CA LEU A 46 -2.20 -10.16 -12.83
C LEU A 46 -3.43 -10.81 -12.18
N PHE A 47 -4.04 -11.78 -12.86
CA PHE A 47 -5.20 -12.50 -12.35
C PHE A 47 -4.86 -13.31 -11.09
N SER A 48 -3.76 -14.06 -11.08
CA SER A 48 -3.33 -14.84 -9.91
C SER A 48 -2.97 -13.94 -8.73
N GLY A 49 -2.27 -12.82 -8.95
CA GLY A 49 -2.02 -11.83 -7.89
C GLY A 49 -3.31 -11.28 -7.29
N SER A 50 -4.27 -10.91 -8.13
CA SER A 50 -5.58 -10.39 -7.71
C SER A 50 -6.41 -11.44 -6.96
N LEU A 51 -6.36 -12.73 -7.34
CA LEU A 51 -7.00 -13.81 -6.60
C LEU A 51 -6.45 -13.95 -5.17
N LEU A 52 -5.14 -13.81 -4.98
CA LEU A 52 -4.52 -13.84 -3.66
C LEU A 52 -4.98 -12.64 -2.80
N PHE A 53 -5.21 -11.48 -3.42
CA PHE A 53 -5.81 -10.32 -2.74
C PHE A 53 -7.24 -10.59 -2.30
N THR A 54 -8.06 -11.23 -3.15
CA THR A 54 -9.42 -11.66 -2.79
C THR A 54 -9.43 -12.66 -1.64
N ALA A 55 -8.52 -13.65 -1.65
CA ALA A 55 -8.40 -14.63 -0.59
C ALA A 55 -8.12 -13.97 0.77
N TYR A 56 -7.28 -12.93 0.80
CA TYR A 56 -7.07 -12.15 2.02
C TYR A 56 -8.34 -11.44 2.51
N GLN A 57 -9.11 -10.80 1.61
CA GLN A 57 -10.36 -10.13 2.00
C GLN A 57 -11.40 -11.11 2.54
N LEU A 58 -11.47 -12.33 2.00
CA LEU A 58 -12.36 -13.39 2.51
C LEU A 58 -12.06 -13.77 3.97
N GLY A 59 -10.81 -13.65 4.41
CA GLY A 59 -10.39 -13.97 5.76
C GLY A 59 -11.06 -13.16 6.86
N PHE A 60 -11.52 -11.95 6.54
CA PHE A 60 -12.10 -11.06 7.52
C PHE A 60 -13.53 -11.44 7.91
N PHE A 61 -14.17 -12.36 7.18
CA PHE A 61 -15.46 -12.95 7.56
C PHE A 61 -15.29 -14.09 8.59
N TYR A 62 -14.10 -14.68 8.66
CA TYR A 62 -13.76 -15.75 9.59
C TYR A 62 -12.42 -15.42 10.27
N LEU A 63 -12.47 -14.57 11.29
CA LEU A 63 -11.28 -14.15 12.05
C LEU A 63 -10.61 -15.36 12.74
N ASN A 64 -9.62 -15.93 12.07
CA ASN A 64 -8.74 -16.95 12.60
C ASN A 64 -7.29 -16.48 12.51
N SER A 65 -6.56 -16.49 13.63
CA SER A 65 -5.17 -16.03 13.69
C SER A 65 -4.27 -16.73 12.68
N TYR A 66 -4.41 -18.06 12.50
CA TYR A 66 -3.61 -18.82 11.54
C TYR A 66 -3.91 -18.43 10.10
N TYR A 67 -5.20 -18.26 9.79
CA TYR A 67 -5.63 -17.79 8.47
C TYR A 67 -5.04 -16.41 8.18
N PHE A 68 -5.04 -15.52 9.18
CA PHE A 68 -4.59 -14.15 9.03
C PHE A 68 -3.09 -14.03 8.71
N TYR A 69 -2.24 -14.82 9.38
CA TYR A 69 -0.80 -14.84 9.05
C TYR A 69 -0.54 -15.52 7.69
N LEU A 70 -1.27 -16.59 7.39
CA LEU A 70 -1.15 -17.30 6.12
C LEU A 70 -1.53 -16.41 4.93
N THR A 71 -2.67 -15.72 5.00
CA THR A 71 -3.11 -14.85 3.91
C THR A 71 -2.28 -13.59 3.77
N GLN A 72 -1.61 -13.11 4.83
CA GLN A 72 -0.60 -12.06 4.72
C GLN A 72 0.65 -12.52 3.96
N ALA A 73 1.11 -13.76 4.17
CA ALA A 73 2.17 -14.34 3.35
C ALA A 73 1.72 -14.49 1.88
N LEU A 74 0.50 -14.99 1.64
CA LEU A 74 -0.07 -15.08 0.29
C LEU A 74 -0.22 -13.72 -0.38
N MET A 75 -0.58 -12.67 0.38
CA MET A 75 -0.63 -11.29 -0.09
C MET A 75 0.75 -10.83 -0.58
N GLY A 76 1.84 -11.15 0.13
CA GLY A 76 3.20 -10.88 -0.32
C GLY A 76 3.54 -11.52 -1.67
N ILE A 77 3.15 -12.79 -1.87
CA ILE A 77 3.28 -13.48 -3.17
C ILE A 77 2.41 -12.78 -4.24
N GLY A 78 1.17 -12.41 -3.88
CA GLY A 78 0.25 -11.72 -4.76
C GLY A 78 0.79 -10.38 -5.24
N PHE A 79 1.40 -9.59 -4.35
CA PHE A 79 2.08 -8.34 -4.71
C PHE A 79 3.23 -8.57 -5.70
N ALA A 80 4.03 -9.62 -5.50
CA ALA A 80 5.14 -9.95 -6.40
C ALA A 80 4.64 -10.29 -7.80
N LEU A 81 3.62 -11.15 -7.92
CA LEU A 81 3.02 -11.51 -9.21
C LEU A 81 2.29 -10.34 -9.87
N TYR A 82 1.58 -9.53 -9.09
CA TYR A 82 0.84 -8.38 -9.58
C TYR A 82 1.79 -7.33 -10.16
N TYR A 83 2.80 -6.87 -9.40
CA TYR A 83 3.70 -5.82 -9.88
C TYR A 83 4.60 -6.29 -11.03
N ALA A 84 5.11 -7.53 -10.98
CA ALA A 84 5.89 -8.09 -12.08
C ALA A 84 5.02 -8.30 -13.33
N GLY A 85 3.80 -8.82 -13.16
CA GLY A 85 2.83 -9.01 -14.23
C GLY A 85 2.37 -7.69 -14.85
N GLN A 86 2.16 -6.65 -14.04
CA GLN A 86 1.81 -5.30 -14.49
C GLN A 86 2.91 -4.70 -15.36
N GLY A 87 4.17 -4.78 -14.91
CA GLY A 87 5.31 -4.32 -15.69
C GLY A 87 5.43 -5.04 -17.04
N LEU A 88 5.28 -6.37 -17.03
CA LEU A 88 5.30 -7.18 -18.23
C LEU A 88 4.13 -6.81 -19.17
N TYR A 89 2.91 -6.72 -18.65
CA TYR A 89 1.71 -6.36 -19.43
C TYR A 89 1.90 -5.01 -20.13
N MET A 90 2.41 -4.04 -19.39
CA MET A 90 2.61 -2.70 -19.91
C MET A 90 3.70 -2.66 -20.98
N SER A 91 4.75 -3.48 -20.86
CA SER A 91 5.80 -3.63 -21.86
C SER A 91 5.31 -4.31 -23.15
N GLU A 92 4.42 -5.30 -23.04
CA GLU A 92 3.84 -6.02 -24.19
C GLU A 92 2.84 -5.14 -24.97
N HIS A 93 2.12 -4.26 -24.27
CA HIS A 93 1.07 -3.40 -24.82
C HIS A 93 1.52 -1.96 -25.12
N SER A 94 2.77 -1.59 -24.82
CA SER A 94 3.33 -0.27 -25.12
C SER A 94 4.48 -0.35 -26.12
N SER A 95 4.82 0.79 -26.73
CA SER A 95 6.03 0.96 -27.53
C SER A 95 7.03 1.83 -26.78
N ARG A 96 8.31 1.87 -27.19
CA ARG A 96 9.33 2.70 -26.52
C ARG A 96 8.93 4.17 -26.38
N SER A 97 8.18 4.73 -27.34
CA SER A 97 7.70 6.13 -27.30
C SER A 97 6.45 6.33 -26.45
N THR A 98 5.67 5.28 -26.17
CA THR A 98 4.41 5.37 -25.41
C THR A 98 4.49 4.77 -24.01
N LEU A 99 5.54 4.00 -23.71
CA LEU A 99 5.73 3.30 -22.44
C LEU A 99 5.74 4.26 -21.26
N THR A 100 6.52 5.35 -21.34
CA THR A 100 6.58 6.36 -20.27
C THR A 100 5.21 6.94 -19.98
N ARG A 101 4.47 7.37 -21.02
CA ARG A 101 3.13 7.94 -20.87
C ARG A 101 2.14 6.94 -20.28
N ASN A 102 2.13 5.71 -20.77
CA ASN A 102 1.24 4.66 -20.29
C ASN A 102 1.56 4.30 -18.83
N SER A 103 2.85 4.20 -18.48
CA SER A 103 3.31 3.99 -17.11
C SER A 103 2.87 5.10 -16.17
N THR A 104 3.04 6.36 -16.56
CA THR A 104 2.60 7.49 -15.74
C THR A 104 1.10 7.51 -15.53
N LEU A 105 0.30 7.13 -16.55
CA LEU A 105 -1.16 7.08 -16.45
C LEU A 105 -1.60 5.96 -15.48
N VAL A 106 -1.02 4.77 -15.62
CA VAL A 106 -1.31 3.63 -14.75
C VAL A 106 -0.94 3.96 -13.30
N SER A 107 0.22 4.58 -13.08
CA SER A 107 0.63 5.04 -11.75
C SER A 107 -0.33 6.10 -11.19
N ALA A 108 -0.77 7.08 -11.98
CA ALA A 108 -1.71 8.11 -11.53
C ALA A 108 -3.07 7.51 -11.12
N ILE A 109 -3.61 6.58 -11.93
CA ILE A 109 -4.84 5.86 -11.59
C ILE A 109 -4.64 5.04 -10.32
N GLY A 110 -3.52 4.32 -10.20
CA GLY A 110 -3.18 3.55 -9.00
C GLY A 110 -3.18 4.41 -7.74
N GLN A 111 -2.57 5.60 -7.80
CA GLN A 111 -2.51 6.50 -6.64
C GLN A 111 -3.85 7.17 -6.32
N SER A 112 -4.71 7.38 -7.32
CA SER A 112 -6.07 7.91 -7.08
C SER A 112 -6.93 6.97 -6.21
N SER A 113 -6.59 5.68 -6.13
CA SER A 113 -7.28 4.73 -5.26
C SER A 113 -7.22 5.13 -3.77
N MET A 114 -6.15 5.79 -3.32
CA MET A 114 -6.04 6.29 -1.94
C MET A 114 -7.06 7.38 -1.63
N LEU A 115 -7.40 8.21 -2.63
CA LEU A 115 -8.45 9.21 -2.51
C LEU A 115 -9.81 8.55 -2.28
N PHE A 116 -10.17 7.58 -3.12
CA PHE A 116 -11.42 6.84 -2.97
C PHE A 116 -11.47 6.02 -1.67
N GLY A 117 -10.35 5.42 -1.26
CA GLY A 117 -10.23 4.75 0.03
C GLY A 117 -10.44 5.69 1.21
N GLY A 118 -9.91 6.93 1.14
CA GLY A 118 -10.13 7.96 2.14
C GLY A 118 -11.59 8.40 2.22
N ILE A 119 -12.25 8.60 1.08
CA ILE A 119 -13.69 8.93 1.02
C ILE A 119 -14.51 7.80 1.64
N ALA A 120 -14.21 6.54 1.32
CA ALA A 120 -14.90 5.40 1.92
C ALA A 120 -14.74 5.38 3.46
N LEU A 121 -13.52 5.60 3.97
CA LEU A 121 -13.26 5.71 5.41
C LEU A 121 -14.03 6.87 6.05
N ALA A 122 -14.20 7.99 5.36
CA ALA A 122 -14.98 9.12 5.86
C ALA A 122 -16.47 8.79 5.98
N ILE A 123 -17.04 8.12 4.97
CA ILE A 123 -18.45 7.68 4.98
C ILE A 123 -18.68 6.70 6.15
N ILE A 124 -17.82 5.71 6.32
CA ILE A 124 -17.89 4.76 7.44
C ILE A 124 -17.84 5.50 8.78
N SER A 125 -16.91 6.45 8.91
CA SER A 125 -16.74 7.26 10.13
C SER A 125 -17.95 8.14 10.43
N TYR A 126 -18.65 8.63 9.39
CA TYR A 126 -19.87 9.42 9.50
C TYR A 126 -21.08 8.58 9.93
N VAL A 127 -21.30 7.42 9.27
CA VAL A 127 -22.39 6.50 9.62
C VAL A 127 -22.26 6.06 11.09
N ARG A 128 -21.03 5.78 11.55
CA ARG A 128 -20.76 5.41 12.93
C ARG A 128 -21.15 6.50 13.93
N GLN A 129 -20.73 7.75 13.68
CA GLN A 129 -21.08 8.87 14.55
C GLN A 129 -22.59 9.04 14.70
N MET A 130 -23.33 8.87 13.60
CA MET A 130 -24.79 8.92 13.60
C MET A 130 -25.40 7.78 14.44
N SER A 131 -24.85 6.56 14.38
CA SER A 131 -25.32 5.42 15.18
C SER A 131 -24.99 5.54 16.68
N THR A 132 -23.89 6.21 17.03
CA THR A 132 -23.53 6.46 18.43
C THR A 132 -24.41 7.53 19.09
N THR A 133 -24.86 8.54 18.35
CA THR A 133 -25.78 9.58 18.87
C THR A 133 -27.14 8.99 19.30
N ASP A 134 -27.59 7.89 18.68
CA ASP A 134 -28.83 7.21 19.08
C ASP A 134 -28.65 6.28 20.30
N SER A 135 -27.41 5.87 20.62
CA SER A 135 -27.11 4.88 21.67
C SER A 135 -26.68 5.50 23.02
N GLU A 136 -26.62 6.83 23.12
CA GLU A 136 -26.17 7.57 24.31
C GLU A 136 -27.19 7.60 25.46
N LYS A 137 -28.07 6.59 25.57
CA LYS A 137 -29.00 6.42 26.71
C LYS A 137 -28.67 5.27 27.66
N THR A 138 -27.77 4.35 27.31
CA THR A 138 -27.45 3.24 28.22
C THR A 138 -26.07 2.65 27.92
N ALA A 139 -25.02 3.09 28.62
CA ALA A 139 -24.04 2.20 29.26
C ALA A 139 -22.81 2.96 29.78
N ASP A 140 -22.54 2.67 31.04
CA ASP A 140 -21.39 3.01 31.86
C ASP A 140 -20.02 2.61 31.28
N LEU A 141 -19.06 3.52 31.47
CA LEU A 141 -17.74 3.28 32.10
C LEU A 141 -17.10 1.89 31.92
N THR A 142 -16.67 1.51 30.72
CA THR A 142 -15.57 0.51 30.51
C THR A 142 -14.90 0.60 29.13
N ASP A 143 -14.99 1.73 28.41
CA ASP A 143 -14.35 1.83 27.09
C ASP A 143 -13.00 2.55 27.23
N ASP A 144 -11.91 1.77 27.21
CA ASP A 144 -10.57 2.29 26.95
C ASP A 144 -10.68 3.24 25.76
N GLY A 145 -10.29 4.52 25.90
CA GLY A 145 -10.53 5.63 24.95
C GLY A 145 -9.83 5.51 23.58
N TYR A 146 -9.85 4.32 22.99
CA TYR A 146 -9.18 3.87 21.79
C TYR A 146 -10.22 3.30 20.81
N ARG A 147 -9.96 3.47 19.51
CA ARG A 147 -10.92 3.13 18.45
C ARG A 147 -11.11 1.61 18.31
N ASN A 148 -12.21 1.07 18.83
CA ASN A 148 -12.65 -0.31 18.59
C ASN A 148 -13.66 -0.39 17.43
N PHE A 149 -13.58 -1.43 16.60
CA PHE A 149 -14.52 -1.71 15.51
C PHE A 149 -15.42 -2.89 15.89
N SER A 150 -16.72 -2.77 15.65
CA SER A 150 -17.67 -3.86 15.81
C SER A 150 -17.51 -4.90 14.69
N ASN A 151 -17.79 -6.18 14.98
CA ASN A 151 -17.71 -7.26 13.99
C ASN A 151 -18.59 -7.01 12.75
N GLY A 152 -19.76 -6.37 12.92
CA GLY A 152 -20.64 -6.01 11.82
C GLY A 152 -20.02 -4.95 10.89
N GLU A 153 -19.34 -3.96 11.46
CA GLU A 153 -18.63 -2.93 10.69
C GLU A 153 -17.48 -3.55 9.89
N ILE A 154 -16.70 -4.44 10.51
CA ILE A 154 -15.61 -5.17 9.84
C ILE A 154 -16.16 -5.93 8.63
N HIS A 155 -17.27 -6.67 8.78
CA HIS A 155 -17.86 -7.41 7.66
C HIS A 155 -18.36 -6.51 6.53
N VAL A 156 -18.93 -5.34 6.82
CA VAL A 156 -19.37 -4.39 5.78
C VAL A 156 -18.18 -3.82 5.01
N ILE A 157 -17.14 -3.36 5.72
CA ILE A 157 -15.94 -2.78 5.11
C ILE A 157 -15.26 -3.81 4.22
N TYR A 158 -14.97 -4.99 4.79
CA TYR A 158 -14.28 -6.05 4.06
C TYR A 158 -15.17 -6.72 3.01
N GLY A 159 -16.49 -6.67 3.14
CA GLY A 159 -17.43 -7.12 2.10
C GLY A 159 -17.47 -6.22 0.88
N VAL A 160 -17.46 -4.90 1.07
CA VAL A 160 -17.32 -3.95 -0.04
C VAL A 160 -15.97 -4.12 -0.73
N LEU A 161 -14.88 -4.23 0.04
CA LEU A 161 -13.54 -4.49 -0.50
C LEU A 161 -13.48 -5.82 -1.24
N LEU A 162 -14.10 -6.87 -0.72
CA LEU A 162 -14.22 -8.17 -1.37
C LEU A 162 -14.92 -8.01 -2.73
N GLY A 163 -16.05 -7.31 -2.78
CA GLY A 163 -16.77 -7.02 -4.01
C GLY A 163 -15.89 -6.34 -5.07
N PHE A 164 -15.11 -5.33 -4.69
CA PHE A 164 -14.14 -4.71 -5.59
C PHE A 164 -13.05 -5.67 -6.07
N THR A 165 -12.51 -6.52 -5.19
CA THR A 165 -11.49 -7.50 -5.61
C THR A 165 -12.06 -8.58 -6.54
N VAL A 166 -13.31 -9.01 -6.33
CA VAL A 166 -14.01 -9.94 -7.23
C VAL A 166 -14.23 -9.29 -8.60
N LEU A 167 -14.66 -8.02 -8.64
CA LEU A 167 -14.77 -7.27 -9.89
C LEU A 167 -13.42 -7.13 -10.59
N SER A 168 -12.35 -6.84 -9.83
CA SER A 168 -10.97 -6.80 -10.34
C SER A 168 -10.54 -8.13 -10.96
N ASN A 169 -10.87 -9.26 -10.33
CA ASN A 169 -10.60 -10.58 -10.89
C ASN A 169 -11.31 -10.79 -12.24
N ILE A 170 -12.57 -10.38 -12.35
CA ILE A 170 -13.32 -10.46 -13.62
C ILE A 170 -12.64 -9.61 -14.69
N ILE A 171 -12.24 -8.37 -14.36
CA ILE A 171 -11.54 -7.48 -15.29
C ILE A 171 -10.22 -8.12 -15.76
N PHE A 172 -9.40 -8.65 -14.86
CA PHE A 172 -8.15 -9.32 -15.23
C PHE A 172 -8.37 -10.61 -16.01
N ALA A 173 -9.42 -11.37 -15.71
CA ALA A 173 -9.80 -12.55 -16.48
C ALA A 173 -10.23 -12.20 -17.91
N LEU A 174 -10.85 -11.05 -18.13
CA LEU A 174 -11.30 -10.56 -19.44
C LEU A 174 -10.25 -9.73 -20.18
N THR A 175 -9.16 -9.36 -19.51
CA THR A 175 -8.09 -8.54 -20.10
C THR A 175 -7.49 -9.25 -21.32
N PRO A 176 -7.23 -8.52 -22.43
CA PRO A 176 -6.72 -9.13 -23.65
C PRO A 176 -5.26 -9.58 -23.47
N THR A 177 -4.93 -10.76 -24.02
CA THR A 177 -3.56 -11.25 -24.16
C THR A 177 -3.03 -10.88 -25.53
N LYS A 178 -1.93 -10.14 -25.62
CA LYS A 178 -1.22 -10.01 -26.90
C LYS A 178 -0.41 -11.29 -27.15
N ALA A 179 -0.86 -12.12 -28.09
CA ALA A 179 -0.06 -13.23 -28.57
C ALA A 179 1.16 -12.66 -29.33
N THR A 180 2.33 -13.20 -29.01
CA THR A 180 3.68 -12.90 -29.52
C THR A 180 3.79 -12.94 -31.04
N SER A 181 3.27 -11.92 -31.74
CA SER A 181 3.55 -11.74 -33.18
C SER A 181 4.02 -10.33 -33.55
N ASP A 182 3.71 -9.29 -32.77
CA ASP A 182 4.12 -7.90 -33.03
C ASP A 182 4.37 -7.12 -31.73
N ALA A 183 5.24 -7.66 -30.87
CA ALA A 183 5.81 -6.86 -29.79
C ALA A 183 6.86 -5.94 -30.41
N LYS A 184 6.66 -4.62 -30.34
CA LYS A 184 7.65 -3.60 -30.76
C LYS A 184 8.87 -3.53 -29.81
N MET A 185 8.89 -4.37 -28.78
CA MET A 185 10.01 -4.64 -27.89
C MET A 185 10.43 -6.09 -28.09
N ASP A 186 11.74 -6.34 -28.08
CA ASP A 186 12.34 -7.65 -28.31
C ASP A 186 11.64 -8.73 -27.47
N ALA A 187 11.26 -9.85 -28.09
CA ALA A 187 10.58 -10.94 -27.41
C ALA A 187 11.47 -11.44 -26.26
N VAL A 188 10.98 -11.34 -25.02
CA VAL A 188 11.75 -11.78 -23.85
C VAL A 188 11.88 -13.31 -23.90
N GLU A 189 13.10 -13.78 -24.06
CA GLU A 189 13.38 -15.21 -24.15
C GLU A 189 12.99 -15.91 -22.84
N LYS A 190 12.25 -17.02 -22.96
CA LYS A 190 11.89 -17.87 -21.82
C LYS A 190 13.14 -18.59 -21.31
N THR A 191 13.88 -17.93 -20.45
CA THR A 191 15.12 -18.46 -19.84
C THR A 191 14.84 -19.37 -18.64
N THR A 192 15.82 -20.25 -18.35
CA THR A 192 15.78 -21.13 -17.17
C THR A 192 15.88 -20.33 -15.88
N LEU A 193 15.25 -20.80 -14.78
CA LEU A 193 15.26 -20.13 -13.47
C LEU A 193 16.68 -19.78 -13.02
N ARG A 194 17.62 -20.72 -13.13
CA ARG A 194 19.03 -20.53 -12.77
C ARG A 194 19.66 -19.38 -13.57
N THR A 195 19.37 -19.30 -14.86
CA THR A 195 19.88 -18.26 -15.75
C THR A 195 19.30 -16.89 -15.38
N GLN A 196 18.01 -16.82 -15.10
CA GLN A 196 17.37 -15.57 -14.65
C GLN A 196 17.88 -15.07 -13.31
N LEU A 197 17.99 -15.95 -12.31
CA LEU A 197 18.63 -15.59 -11.05
C LEU A 197 20.07 -15.14 -11.27
N GLY A 198 20.82 -15.82 -12.15
CA GLY A 198 22.16 -15.40 -12.55
C GLY A 198 22.20 -13.98 -13.13
N HIS A 199 21.28 -13.64 -14.03
CA HIS A 199 21.15 -12.28 -14.57
C HIS A 199 20.79 -11.25 -13.50
N LEU A 200 19.88 -11.58 -12.58
CA LEU A 200 19.51 -10.72 -11.46
C LEU A 200 20.72 -10.43 -10.56
N PHE A 201 21.50 -11.46 -10.20
CA PHE A 201 22.70 -11.29 -9.38
C PHE A 201 23.79 -10.49 -10.10
N ASN A 202 23.97 -10.71 -11.40
CA ASN A 202 24.89 -9.91 -12.20
C ASN A 202 24.46 -8.44 -12.26
N ALA A 203 23.17 -8.18 -12.47
CA ALA A 203 22.61 -6.84 -12.45
C ALA A 203 22.75 -6.18 -11.07
N ALA A 204 22.56 -6.92 -9.97
CA ALA A 204 22.76 -6.42 -8.62
C ALA A 204 24.22 -6.02 -8.33
N ARG A 205 25.19 -6.62 -9.04
CA ARG A 205 26.62 -6.29 -8.93
C ARG A 205 27.02 -5.10 -9.80
N GLU A 206 26.16 -4.64 -10.70
CA GLU A 206 26.43 -3.47 -11.52
C GLU A 206 26.57 -2.21 -10.65
N PRO A 207 27.66 -1.44 -10.72
CA PRO A 207 27.93 -0.33 -9.79
C PRO A 207 26.81 0.71 -9.72
N ARG A 208 26.12 0.95 -10.84
CA ARG A 208 24.99 1.87 -10.92
C ARG A 208 23.76 1.37 -10.16
N ILE A 209 23.44 0.08 -10.28
CA ILE A 209 22.32 -0.55 -9.58
C ILE A 209 22.64 -0.68 -8.10
N PHE A 210 23.89 -1.03 -7.77
CA PHE A 210 24.36 -1.09 -6.39
C PHE A 210 24.24 0.28 -5.70
N LEU A 211 24.68 1.37 -6.33
CA LEU A 211 24.51 2.73 -5.78
C LEU A 211 23.03 3.09 -5.61
N LEU A 212 22.20 2.73 -6.59
CA LEU A 212 20.76 2.97 -6.56
C LEU A 212 20.04 2.13 -5.48
N SER A 213 20.60 0.99 -5.08
CA SER A 213 20.01 0.13 -4.03
C SER A 213 19.89 0.85 -2.68
N PHE A 214 20.84 1.70 -2.31
CA PHE A 214 20.76 2.50 -1.09
C PHE A 214 19.57 3.47 -1.11
N PHE A 215 19.30 4.08 -2.26
CA PHE A 215 18.13 4.91 -2.45
C PHE A 215 16.84 4.09 -2.34
N PHE A 216 16.78 2.89 -2.92
CA PHE A 216 15.61 2.02 -2.80
C PHE A 216 15.36 1.52 -1.38
N ILE A 217 16.42 1.25 -0.60
CA ILE A 217 16.29 0.89 0.82
C ILE A 217 15.69 2.07 1.59
N PHE A 218 16.25 3.28 1.42
CA PHE A 218 15.73 4.49 2.05
C PHE A 218 14.27 4.76 1.65
N TYR A 219 13.96 4.68 0.34
CA TYR A 219 12.63 4.92 -0.18
C TYR A 219 11.63 3.87 0.31
N GLY A 220 12.04 2.59 0.40
CA GLY A 220 11.24 1.53 0.98
C GLY A 220 10.88 1.81 2.44
N LEU A 221 11.87 2.18 3.26
CA LEU A 221 11.65 2.58 4.65
C LEU A 221 10.72 3.80 4.75
N HIS A 222 10.92 4.79 3.90
CA HIS A 222 10.07 5.98 3.82
C HIS A 222 8.61 5.62 3.51
N VAL A 223 8.36 4.82 2.47
CA VAL A 223 7.00 4.38 2.09
C VAL A 223 6.37 3.53 3.20
N SER A 224 7.11 2.61 3.81
CA SER A 224 6.63 1.79 4.93
C SER A 224 6.27 2.64 6.16
N PHE A 225 7.03 3.70 6.44
CA PHE A 225 6.71 4.63 7.51
C PHE A 225 5.37 5.34 7.24
N TRP A 226 5.20 5.95 6.06
CA TRP A 226 3.99 6.73 5.75
C TRP A 226 2.73 5.89 5.53
N LEU A 227 2.85 4.67 5.01
CA LEU A 227 1.69 3.80 4.79
C LEU A 227 1.34 2.95 6.02
N GLY A 228 2.33 2.61 6.85
CA GLY A 228 2.16 1.68 7.96
C GLY A 228 2.29 2.34 9.33
N ALA A 229 3.48 2.82 9.65
CA ALA A 229 3.80 3.26 11.01
C ALA A 229 3.16 4.59 11.40
N TYR A 230 3.06 5.57 10.50
CA TYR A 230 2.48 6.87 10.81
C TYR A 230 0.95 6.78 11.04
N PRO A 231 0.15 6.09 10.19
CA PRO A 231 -1.29 5.98 10.42
C PRO A 231 -1.68 5.27 11.73
N THR A 232 -0.84 4.39 12.30
CA THR A 232 -1.13 3.79 13.61
C THR A 232 -1.12 4.83 14.73
N SER A 233 -0.36 5.93 14.58
CA SER A 233 -0.36 7.04 15.54
C SER A 233 -1.70 7.72 15.69
N PHE A 234 -2.53 7.75 14.64
CA PHE A 234 -3.88 8.30 14.69
C PHE A 234 -4.81 7.48 15.60
N ALA A 235 -4.56 6.17 15.69
CA ALA A 235 -5.37 5.28 16.51
C ALA A 235 -4.83 5.13 17.93
N PHE A 236 -3.51 5.27 18.13
CA PHE A 236 -2.84 5.04 19.41
C PHE A 236 -2.54 6.31 20.21
N SER A 237 -2.67 7.51 19.64
CA SER A 237 -2.62 8.75 20.42
C SER A 237 -4.04 9.18 20.79
N LYS A 238 -4.30 9.39 22.09
CA LYS A 238 -5.63 9.77 22.60
C LYS A 238 -6.16 11.10 22.07
N ILE A 239 -5.27 12.09 21.94
CA ILE A 239 -5.63 13.42 21.40
C ILE A 239 -6.02 13.28 19.92
N LEU A 240 -5.32 12.40 19.21
CA LEU A 240 -5.47 12.23 17.77
C LEU A 240 -6.64 11.30 17.41
N SER A 241 -6.94 10.33 18.26
CA SER A 241 -8.07 9.42 18.13
C SER A 241 -9.42 10.09 18.38
N ALA A 242 -9.43 11.24 19.05
CA ALA A 242 -10.63 12.06 19.26
C ALA A 242 -11.28 12.49 17.93
N ASN A 243 -10.47 12.76 16.90
CA ASN A 243 -10.98 13.06 15.56
C ASN A 243 -11.15 11.78 14.72
N VAL A 244 -12.37 11.26 14.71
CA VAL A 244 -12.73 10.01 14.01
C VAL A 244 -12.41 10.05 12.50
N TYR A 245 -12.47 11.24 11.89
CA TYR A 245 -12.25 11.44 10.45
C TYR A 245 -10.78 11.55 10.06
N LEU A 246 -9.85 11.65 11.01
CA LEU A 246 -8.46 11.93 10.72
C LEU A 246 -7.79 10.89 9.77
N PRO A 247 -7.95 9.57 9.96
CA PRO A 247 -7.40 8.59 9.01
C PRO A 247 -7.98 8.74 7.60
N ALA A 248 -9.25 9.16 7.50
CA ALA A 248 -9.92 9.39 6.23
C ALA A 248 -9.36 10.62 5.51
N TYR A 249 -9.18 11.73 6.24
CA TYR A 249 -8.53 12.93 5.71
C TYR A 249 -7.10 12.65 5.26
N TYR A 250 -6.31 11.95 6.07
CA TYR A 250 -4.94 11.58 5.69
C TYR A 250 -4.89 10.78 4.39
N SER A 251 -5.71 9.73 4.27
CA SER A 251 -5.76 8.91 3.06
C SER A 251 -6.21 9.71 1.84
N ALA A 252 -7.25 10.54 1.99
CA ALA A 252 -7.77 11.39 0.93
C ALA A 252 -6.75 12.43 0.46
N MET A 253 -6.11 13.14 1.40
CA MET A 253 -5.10 14.16 1.11
C MET A 253 -3.84 13.55 0.47
N THR A 254 -3.43 12.35 0.89
CA THR A 254 -2.34 11.63 0.23
C THR A 254 -2.68 11.31 -1.23
N GLY A 255 -3.91 10.88 -1.51
CA GLY A 255 -4.41 10.68 -2.87
C GLY A 255 -4.41 11.96 -3.70
N VAL A 256 -4.91 13.08 -3.15
CA VAL A 256 -4.89 14.40 -3.82
C VAL A 256 -3.45 14.85 -4.10
N GLY A 257 -2.54 14.71 -3.12
CA GLY A 257 -1.12 15.05 -3.27
C GLY A 257 -0.46 14.28 -4.42
N ASN A 258 -0.73 12.98 -4.54
CA ASN A 258 -0.24 12.17 -5.65
C ASN A 258 -0.75 12.64 -7.02
N ILE A 259 -2.03 13.05 -7.11
CA ILE A 259 -2.59 13.60 -8.35
C ILE A 259 -1.91 14.94 -8.69
N ILE A 260 -1.73 15.83 -7.71
CA ILE A 260 -1.05 17.12 -7.88
C ILE A 260 0.38 16.92 -8.38
N VAL A 261 1.14 16.01 -7.77
CA VAL A 261 2.52 15.70 -8.19
C VAL A 261 2.54 15.13 -9.61
N GLY A 262 1.58 14.27 -9.97
CA GLY A 262 1.46 13.75 -11.35
C GLY A 262 1.23 14.85 -12.38
N VAL A 263 0.37 15.83 -12.08
CA VAL A 263 0.12 17.01 -12.92
C VAL A 263 1.34 17.92 -12.97
N TYR A 264 1.98 18.17 -11.83
CA TYR A 264 3.22 18.96 -11.71
C TYR A 264 4.32 18.38 -12.61
N ILE A 265 4.66 17.10 -12.48
CA ILE A 265 5.68 16.47 -13.33
C ILE A 265 5.25 16.55 -14.80
N SER A 266 4.01 16.21 -15.13
CA SER A 266 3.52 16.21 -16.53
C SER A 266 3.57 17.59 -17.20
N PHE A 267 3.38 18.67 -16.44
CA PHE A 267 3.42 20.03 -16.95
C PHE A 267 4.86 20.52 -17.15
N PHE A 268 5.73 20.29 -16.17
CA PHE A 268 7.10 20.80 -16.19
C PHE A 268 8.05 19.95 -17.05
N ASP A 269 7.81 18.65 -17.18
CA ASP A 269 8.63 17.76 -18.03
C ASP A 269 8.51 18.12 -19.52
N LYS A 270 7.37 18.69 -19.95
CA LYS A 270 7.22 19.25 -21.31
C LYS A 270 8.05 20.51 -21.55
N ARG A 271 8.38 21.25 -20.49
CA ARG A 271 9.02 22.58 -20.58
C ARG A 271 10.52 22.53 -20.29
N TYR A 272 10.95 21.58 -19.45
CA TYR A 272 12.34 21.43 -19.05
C TYR A 272 12.80 19.98 -19.25
N PRO A 273 13.88 19.74 -20.02
CA PRO A 273 14.42 18.41 -20.19
C PRO A 273 14.92 17.86 -18.85
N ASN A 274 14.62 16.59 -18.56
CA ASN A 274 15.01 15.87 -17.34
C ASN A 274 14.39 16.40 -16.03
N PHE A 275 13.26 17.11 -16.10
CA PHE A 275 12.59 17.63 -14.91
C PHE A 275 12.11 16.52 -13.96
N GLY A 276 11.69 15.39 -14.53
CA GLY A 276 11.26 14.21 -13.76
C GLY A 276 12.37 13.54 -12.93
N LEU A 277 13.64 13.93 -13.09
CA LEU A 277 14.77 13.31 -12.38
C LEU A 277 15.27 14.19 -11.22
N ILE A 278 16.15 15.15 -11.51
CA ILE A 278 16.87 15.91 -10.48
C ILE A 278 15.95 16.94 -9.80
N PRO A 279 15.20 17.80 -10.52
CA PRO A 279 14.33 18.80 -9.89
C PRO A 279 13.24 18.16 -9.02
N THR A 280 12.66 17.05 -9.47
CA THR A 280 11.65 16.31 -8.72
C THR A 280 12.25 15.69 -7.45
N MET A 281 13.47 15.15 -7.53
CA MET A 281 14.19 14.63 -6.36
C MET A 281 14.52 15.72 -5.32
N ILE A 282 14.94 16.91 -5.76
CA ILE A 282 15.17 18.06 -4.86
C ILE A 282 13.86 18.50 -4.20
N THR A 283 12.79 18.59 -4.98
CA THR A 283 11.45 18.94 -4.45
C THR A 283 11.02 17.94 -3.37
N GLN A 284 11.21 16.64 -3.61
CA GLN A 284 10.93 15.58 -2.63
C GLN A 284 11.81 15.70 -1.38
N LEU A 285 13.09 16.04 -1.52
CA LEU A 285 13.98 16.22 -0.38
C LEU A 285 13.52 17.36 0.53
N VAL A 286 13.19 18.52 -0.07
CA VAL A 286 12.73 19.71 0.68
C VAL A 286 11.39 19.42 1.35
N LEU A 287 10.39 18.98 0.60
CA LEU A 287 9.06 18.67 1.15
C LEU A 287 9.12 17.54 2.17
N GLY A 288 9.86 16.47 1.88
CA GLY A 288 10.03 15.35 2.78
C GLY A 288 10.64 15.76 4.13
N THR A 289 11.66 16.61 4.12
CA THR A 289 12.29 17.12 5.35
C THR A 289 11.31 17.96 6.17
N ILE A 290 10.54 18.82 5.51
CA ILE A 290 9.49 19.62 6.17
C ILE A 290 8.43 18.71 6.78
N THR A 291 7.92 17.73 6.03
CA THR A 291 6.89 16.81 6.52
C THR A 291 7.38 15.99 7.70
N PHE A 292 8.62 15.47 7.67
CA PHE A 292 9.20 14.77 8.82
C PHE A 292 9.32 15.69 10.03
N GLY A 293 9.76 16.94 9.86
CA GLY A 293 9.84 17.91 10.94
C GLY A 293 8.47 18.20 11.57
N ILE A 294 7.43 18.38 10.75
CA ILE A 294 6.05 18.59 11.21
C ILE A 294 5.54 17.35 11.96
N THR A 295 5.76 16.15 11.42
CA THR A 295 5.32 14.91 12.06
C THR A 295 5.97 14.69 13.43
N ILE A 296 7.26 14.98 13.58
CA ILE A 296 7.95 14.91 14.88
C ILE A 296 7.38 15.95 15.84
N ALA A 297 7.06 17.15 15.36
CA ALA A 297 6.49 18.21 16.19
C ALA A 297 5.05 17.93 16.65
N SER A 298 4.23 17.30 15.80
CA SER A 298 2.80 17.05 16.04
C SER A 298 2.48 15.71 16.72
N THR A 299 3.38 14.72 16.63
CA THR A 299 3.12 13.37 17.15
C THR A 299 3.84 13.16 18.49
N SER A 300 3.13 12.64 19.50
CA SER A 300 3.75 12.28 20.78
C SER A 300 4.69 11.08 20.64
N ASN A 301 5.65 10.98 21.55
CA ASN A 301 6.65 9.91 21.51
C ASN A 301 5.98 8.54 21.69
N LEU A 302 6.50 7.53 20.98
CA LEU A 302 6.01 6.13 21.00
C LEU A 302 4.56 5.91 20.51
N SER A 303 3.86 6.94 20.03
CA SER A 303 2.47 6.82 19.56
C SER A 303 2.29 5.92 18.34
N THR A 304 3.36 5.53 17.65
CA THR A 304 3.29 4.53 16.57
C THR A 304 3.28 3.10 17.09
N ILE A 305 3.75 2.86 18.32
CA ILE A 305 4.02 1.53 18.90
C ILE A 305 3.10 1.23 20.09
N GLN A 306 2.73 2.24 20.88
CA GLN A 306 1.89 2.05 22.06
C GLN A 306 0.84 3.14 22.18
N THR A 307 -0.24 2.79 22.85
CA THR A 307 -1.28 3.70 23.29
C THR A 307 -0.68 4.74 24.23
N ASN A 308 -0.85 6.02 23.89
CA ASN A 308 -0.28 7.12 24.67
C ASN A 308 -1.30 8.25 24.90
N ASP A 309 -1.30 8.75 26.13
CA ASP A 309 -2.09 9.89 26.59
C ASP A 309 -1.25 11.19 26.62
N ASP A 310 0.05 11.11 26.33
CA ASP A 310 0.96 12.25 26.29
C ASP A 310 0.60 13.27 25.21
N ARG A 311 0.83 14.55 25.55
CA ARG A 311 0.72 15.67 24.61
C ARG A 311 1.77 15.55 23.50
N SER A 312 1.42 16.07 22.32
CA SER A 312 2.35 16.28 21.21
C SER A 312 3.59 17.03 21.71
N MET A 313 4.76 16.71 21.16
CA MET A 313 6.00 17.32 21.65
C MET A 313 5.94 18.85 21.58
N TRP A 314 5.56 19.42 20.42
CA TRP A 314 5.65 20.88 20.19
C TRP A 314 4.37 21.53 19.63
N ILE A 315 3.54 20.81 18.87
CA ILE A 315 2.34 21.36 18.23
C ILE A 315 1.11 20.56 18.63
N GLU A 316 0.26 21.13 19.48
CA GLU A 316 -1.00 20.52 19.86
C GLU A 316 -2.03 20.64 18.71
N PRO A 317 -2.61 19.52 18.25
CA PRO A 317 -3.72 19.57 17.31
C PRO A 317 -4.94 20.19 17.99
N SER A 318 -5.52 21.20 17.36
CA SER A 318 -6.72 21.92 17.79
C SER A 318 -8.00 21.10 17.67
#